data_AF-A0A7C6QIA1-F1
#
_entry.id   AF-A0A7C6QIA1-F1
#
_cell.length_a   1.000
_cell.length_b   1.000
_cell.length_c   1.000
_cell.angle_alpha   90.00
_cell.angle_beta   90.00
_cell.angle_gamma   90.00
#
_symmetry.space_group_name_H-M   'P 1'
#
loop_
_entity.id
_entity.type
_entity.pdbx_description
1 polymer ?
#
loop_
_entity_poly.entity_id
_entity_poly.type
_entity_poly.pdbx_seq_one_letter_code
_entity_poly.pdbx_strand_id
1 'polypeptide(L)'
;MKVLLIPPIAFLIYVLLSTGLFWLGRLLAPENVSDTKATLYASGEAPPSTPAALGYRQFFAIALFFAVLHLGILVLGTSELTPVASLYIGGLIIALAALILG
;
A
#
# COMPACT_ATOMS: atom_id res chain seq x y z
N MET A 1 -21.24 -0.31 -22.38
CA MET A 1 -20.83 0.70 -21.37
C MET A 1 -21.24 0.33 -19.94
N LYS A 2 -22.45 -0.19 -19.67
CA LYS A 2 -22.87 -0.60 -18.32
C LYS A 2 -22.02 -1.70 -17.66
N VAL A 3 -21.39 -2.57 -18.47
CA VAL A 3 -20.54 -3.68 -17.97
C VAL A 3 -19.30 -3.20 -17.22
N LEU A 4 -18.71 -2.05 -17.61
CA LEU A 4 -17.58 -1.46 -16.88
C LEU A 4 -17.98 -0.79 -15.55
N LEU A 5 -19.28 -0.61 -15.31
CA LEU A 5 -19.78 -0.03 -14.05
C LEU A 5 -20.04 -1.10 -12.98
N ILE A 6 -19.87 -2.38 -13.30
CA ILE A 6 -19.99 -3.49 -12.36
C ILE A 6 -18.59 -3.72 -11.75
N PRO A 7 -18.34 -3.37 -10.47
CA PRO A 7 -16.98 -3.31 -9.93
C PRO A 7 -16.17 -4.62 -10.05
N PRO A 8 -16.75 -5.81 -9.76
CA PRO A 8 -16.03 -7.07 -9.96
C PRO A 8 -15.62 -7.30 -11.42
N ILE A 9 -16.48 -6.95 -12.37
CA ILE A 9 -16.20 -7.13 -13.80
C ILE A 9 -15.13 -6.14 -14.26
N ALA A 10 -15.23 -4.88 -13.84
CA ALA A 10 -14.21 -3.87 -14.12
C ALA A 10 -12.84 -4.29 -13.60
N PHE A 11 -12.77 -4.80 -12.36
CA PHE A 11 -11.54 -5.33 -11.77
C PHE A 11 -10.92 -6.43 -12.63
N LEU A 12 -11.71 -7.43 -13.04
CA LEU A 12 -11.23 -8.53 -13.87
C LEU A 12 -10.72 -8.06 -15.23
N ILE A 13 -11.42 -7.11 -15.87
CA ILE A 13 -10.97 -6.51 -17.12
C ILE A 13 -9.62 -5.81 -16.94
N TYR A 14 -9.45 -5.02 -15.88
CA TYR A 14 -8.19 -4.32 -15.62
C TYR A 14 -7.04 -5.27 -15.28
N VAL A 15 -7.30 -6.36 -14.54
CA VAL A 15 -6.31 -7.41 -14.28
C VAL A 15 -5.90 -8.09 -15.59
N LEU A 16 -6.86 -8.41 -16.46
CA LEU A 16 -6.56 -9.03 -17.74
C LEU A 16 -5.74 -8.09 -18.62
N LEU A 17 -6.11 -6.81 -18.67
CA LEU A 17 -5.40 -5.79 -19.43
C LEU A 17 -3.96 -5.61 -18.92
N SER A 18 -3.77 -5.44 -17.61
CA SER A 18 -2.44 -5.23 -17.02
C SER A 18 -1.54 -6.45 -17.22
N THR A 19 -2.09 -7.65 -17.07
CA THR A 19 -1.40 -8.91 -17.34
C THR A 19 -1.03 -9.03 -18.82
N GLY A 20 -1.95 -8.67 -19.72
CA GLY A 20 -1.69 -8.64 -21.15
C GLY A 20 -0.57 -7.67 -21.52
N LEU A 21 -0.55 -6.47 -20.94
CA LEU A 21 0.52 -5.49 -21.14
C LEU A 21 1.85 -5.98 -20.57
N PHE A 22 1.85 -6.62 -19.41
CA PHE A 22 3.06 -7.23 -18.84
C PHE A 22 3.63 -8.30 -19.77
N TRP A 23 2.80 -9.23 -20.25
CA TRP A 23 3.24 -10.27 -21.17
C TRP A 23 3.72 -9.72 -22.50
N LEU A 24 3.03 -8.73 -23.06
CA LEU A 24 3.46 -8.05 -24.28
C LEU A 24 4.83 -7.39 -24.06
N GLY A 25 5.01 -6.65 -22.97
CA GLY A 25 6.29 -6.04 -22.62
C GLY A 25 7.41 -7.07 -22.47
N ARG A 26 7.10 -8.23 -21.86
CA ARG A 26 8.02 -9.35 -21.73
C ARG A 26 8.38 -9.99 -23.07
N LEU A 27 7.42 -10.15 -23.98
CA LEU A 27 7.65 -10.71 -25.33
C LEU A 27 8.51 -9.78 -26.19
N LEU A 28 8.38 -8.47 -25.99
CA LEU A 28 9.18 -7.46 -26.70
C LEU A 28 10.54 -7.21 -26.05
N ALA A 29 10.79 -7.72 -24.84
CA ALA A 29 12.04 -7.50 -24.12
C ALA A 29 13.17 -8.35 -24.72
N PRO A 30 14.38 -7.79 -24.92
CA PRO A 30 15.54 -8.56 -25.35
C PRO A 30 15.99 -9.54 -24.25
N GLU A 31 16.31 -10.78 -24.63
CA GLU A 31 16.66 -11.85 -23.69
C GLU A 31 18.04 -11.69 -23.03
N ASN A 32 18.93 -10.86 -23.60
CA ASN A 32 20.32 -10.73 -23.16
C ASN A 32 20.47 -9.75 -21.98
N VAL A 33 20.22 -10.23 -20.77
CA VAL A 33 20.56 -9.53 -19.52
C VAL A 33 21.96 -9.97 -19.08
N SER A 34 22.93 -9.05 -19.05
CA SER A 34 24.25 -9.34 -18.46
C SER A 34 24.13 -9.47 -16.95
N ASP A 35 24.99 -10.27 -16.32
CA ASP A 35 25.00 -10.46 -14.86
C ASP A 35 25.07 -9.12 -14.11
N THR A 36 25.81 -8.15 -14.65
CA THR A 36 25.94 -6.78 -14.12
C THR A 36 24.65 -5.94 -14.18
N LYS A 37 23.70 -6.27 -15.07
CA LYS A 37 22.39 -5.61 -15.15
C LYS A 37 21.36 -6.26 -14.21
N ALA A 38 21.64 -7.47 -13.73
CA ALA A 38 20.79 -8.20 -12.80
C ALA A 38 21.10 -7.90 -11.33
N THR A 39 22.16 -7.14 -11.04
CA THR A 39 22.50 -6.72 -9.68
C THR A 39 21.81 -5.41 -9.29
N LEU A 40 21.66 -5.18 -7.98
CA LEU A 40 21.15 -3.93 -7.43
C LEU A 40 22.05 -2.76 -7.87
N TYR A 41 21.42 -1.67 -8.32
CA TYR A 41 22.16 -0.45 -8.63
C TYR A 41 22.70 0.18 -7.34
N ALA A 42 24.02 0.13 -7.18
CA ALA A 42 24.75 0.73 -6.05
C ALA A 42 25.93 1.57 -6.55
N SER A 43 25.76 2.25 -7.69
CA SER A 43 26.83 3.05 -8.33
C SER A 43 28.14 2.27 -8.59
N GLY A 44 28.06 0.95 -8.77
CA GLY A 44 29.20 0.06 -8.97
C GLY A 44 29.76 -0.59 -7.70
N GLU A 45 29.22 -0.25 -6.51
CA GLU A 45 29.63 -0.85 -5.24
C GLU A 45 28.95 -2.19 -4.97
N ALA A 46 29.57 -3.01 -4.12
CA ALA A 46 28.94 -4.23 -3.63
C ALA A 46 27.71 -3.88 -2.78
N PRO A 47 26.57 -4.57 -2.96
CA PRO A 47 25.39 -4.32 -2.15
C PRO A 47 25.68 -4.61 -0.67
N PRO A 48 25.10 -3.84 0.26
CA PRO A 48 25.29 -4.08 1.69
C PRO A 48 24.82 -5.49 2.07
N SER A 49 25.63 -6.20 2.85
CA SER A 49 25.34 -7.57 3.30
C SER A 49 24.25 -7.64 4.37
N THR A 50 23.90 -6.50 4.97
CA THR A 50 22.84 -6.37 5.96
C THR A 50 21.75 -5.45 5.43
N PRO A 51 20.46 -5.82 5.58
CA PRO A 51 19.37 -4.92 5.23
C PRO A 51 19.44 -3.67 6.13
N ALA A 52 19.66 -2.51 5.50
CA ALA A 52 19.65 -1.23 6.18
C ALA A 52 18.20 -0.81 6.50
N ALA A 53 17.57 -1.46 7.47
CA ALA A 53 16.26 -1.05 8.00
C ALA A 53 16.38 0.05 9.09
N LEU A 54 17.34 0.97 8.93
CA LEU A 54 17.55 2.14 9.78
C LEU A 54 16.39 3.13 9.54
N GLY A 55 15.26 2.91 10.22
CA GLY A 55 14.07 3.77 10.10
C GLY A 55 12.72 3.06 10.28
N TYR A 56 12.71 1.73 10.49
CA TYR A 56 11.45 0.98 10.58
C TYR A 56 10.55 1.45 11.73
N ARG A 57 11.12 1.91 12.86
CA ARG A 57 10.33 2.35 14.02
C ARG A 57 9.50 3.58 13.71
N GLN A 58 10.08 4.61 13.07
CA GLN A 58 9.35 5.82 12.67
C GLN A 58 8.32 5.48 11.59
N PHE A 59 8.69 4.65 10.61
CA PHE A 59 7.75 4.20 9.59
C PHE A 59 6.57 3.43 10.19
N PHE A 60 6.81 2.57 11.17
CA PHE A 60 5.79 1.79 11.85
C PHE A 60 4.76 2.69 12.55
N ALA A 61 5.22 3.71 13.29
CA ALA A 61 4.33 4.65 13.96
C ALA A 61 3.41 5.37 12.96
N ILE A 62 3.97 5.82 11.84
CA ILE A 62 3.21 6.47 10.77
C ILE A 62 2.22 5.49 10.12
N ALA A 63 2.65 4.27 9.81
CA ALA A 63 1.78 3.24 9.22
C ALA A 63 0.60 2.89 10.15
N LEU A 64 0.87 2.74 11.45
CA LEU A 64 -0.16 2.48 12.45
C LEU A 64 -1.12 3.66 12.59
N PHE A 65 -0.60 4.90 12.56
CA PHE A 65 -1.43 6.10 12.54
C PHE A 65 -2.41 6.09 11.35
N PHE A 66 -1.92 5.81 10.14
CA PHE A 66 -2.77 5.70 8.96
C PHE A 66 -3.81 4.58 9.08
N ALA A 67 -3.45 3.43 9.63
CA ALA A 67 -4.38 2.33 9.83
C ALA A 67 -5.51 2.70 10.81
N VAL A 68 -5.18 3.32 11.94
CA VAL A 68 -6.17 3.79 12.93
C VAL A 68 -7.04 4.90 12.36
N LEU A 69 -6.46 5.86 11.64
CA LEU A 69 -7.21 6.92 10.98
C LEU A 69 -8.15 6.37 9.91
N HIS A 70 -7.69 5.37 9.15
CA HIS A 70 -8.50 4.68 8.15
C HIS A 70 -9.69 3.96 8.79
N LEU A 71 -9.48 3.31 9.95
CA LEU A 71 -10.58 2.73 10.72
C LEU A 71 -11.55 3.82 11.23
N GLY A 72 -11.03 4.97 11.67
CA GLY A 72 -11.83 6.12 12.10
C GLY A 72 -12.75 6.63 11.01
N ILE A 73 -12.23 6.84 9.80
CA ILE A 73 -13.06 7.30 8.68
C ILE A 73 -14.05 6.23 8.21
N LEU A 74 -13.71 4.93 8.34
CA LEU A 74 -14.64 3.84 8.05
C LEU A 74 -15.83 3.86 9.01
N VAL A 75 -15.57 3.98 10.32
CA VAL A 75 -16.64 4.09 11.33
C VAL A 75 -17.49 5.34 11.08
N LEU A 76 -16.86 6.50 10.87
CA LEU A 76 -17.58 7.75 10.58
C LEU A 76 -18.43 7.68 9.31
N GLY A 77 -17.91 7.06 8.25
CA GLY A 77 -18.59 7.00 6.95
C GLY A 77 -19.68 5.95 6.85
N THR A 78 -19.70 4.96 7.75
CA THR A 78 -20.64 3.82 7.68
C THR A 78 -21.63 3.75 8.84
N SER A 79 -21.37 4.45 9.96
CA SER A 79 -22.24 4.41 11.14
C SER A 79 -23.17 5.61 11.24
N GLU A 80 -24.31 5.41 11.91
CA GLU A 80 -25.14 6.51 12.40
C GLU A 80 -24.55 7.07 13.69
N LEU A 81 -24.87 8.33 14.02
CA LEU A 81 -24.40 9.04 15.22
C LEU A 81 -25.07 8.48 16.50
N THR A 82 -24.69 7.25 16.86
CA THR A 82 -25.13 6.54 18.05
C THR A 82 -24.13 6.71 19.19
N PRO A 83 -24.53 6.53 20.46
CA PRO A 83 -23.60 6.58 21.59
C PRO A 83 -22.44 5.58 21.48
N VAL A 84 -22.69 4.42 20.86
CA VAL A 84 -21.67 3.40 20.63
C VAL A 84 -20.65 3.86 19.58
N ALA A 85 -21.12 4.43 18.46
CA ALA A 85 -20.23 4.99 17.44
C ALA A 85 -19.37 6.12 18.02
N SER A 86 -19.96 7.00 18.83
CA SER A 86 -19.23 8.07 19.53
C SER A 86 -18.14 7.53 20.46
N LEU A 87 -18.38 6.41 21.15
CA LEU A 87 -17.37 5.76 21.99
C LEU A 87 -16.19 5.25 21.14
N TYR A 88 -16.47 4.58 20.02
CA TYR A 88 -15.42 4.14 19.10
C TYR A 88 -14.62 5.31 18.53
N ILE A 89 -15.29 6.36 18.07
CA ILE A 89 -14.63 7.57 17.53
C ILE A 89 -13.76 8.22 18.61
N GLY A 90 -14.27 8.36 19.84
CA GLY A 90 -13.50 8.88 20.97
C GLY A 90 -12.23 8.06 21.25
N GLY A 91 -12.35 6.73 21.28
CA GLY A 91 -11.20 5.83 21.43
C GLY A 91 -10.17 5.97 20.30
N LEU A 92 -10.64 6.10 19.06
CA LEU A 92 -9.76 6.30 17.89
C LEU A 92 -9.05 7.65 17.94
N ILE A 93 -9.72 8.73 18.37
CA ILE A 93 -9.08 10.04 18.57
C ILE A 93 -7.99 9.95 19.63
N ILE A 94 -8.24 9.26 20.75
CA ILE A 94 -7.24 9.06 21.82
C ILE A 94 -6.04 8.27 21.28
N ALA A 95 -6.28 7.20 20.50
CA ALA A 95 -5.21 6.41 19.89
C ALA A 95 -4.37 7.25 18.91
N LEU A 96 -5.01 8.08 18.08
CA LEU A 96 -4.31 8.98 17.16
C LEU A 96 -3.49 10.03 17.92
N ALA A 97 -4.04 10.62 18.98
CA ALA A 97 -3.31 11.55 19.83
C ALA A 97 -2.08 10.89 20.48
N ALA A 98 -2.23 9.65 20.98
CA ALA A 98 -1.12 8.88 21.54
C ALA A 98 -0.02 8.60 20.50
N LEU A 99 -0.38 8.34 19.24
CA LEU A 99 0.58 8.12 18.15
C LEU A 99 1.28 9.39 17.67
N ILE A 100 0.69 10.57 17.91
CA ILE A 100 1.33 11.87 17.62
C ILE A 100 2.26 12.30 18.76
N LEU A 101 1.85 12.04 20.01
CA LEU A 101 2.56 12.50 21.22
C LEU A 101 3.63 11.52 21.73
N GLY A 102 3.58 10.25 21.31
CA GLY A 102 4.47 9.16 21.73
C GLY A 102 5.66 8.91 20.81
#